data_AF-A0A9Q1DVU2-F1
#
_entry.id   AF-A0A9Q1DVU2-F1
#
_cell.length_a   1.000
_cell.length_b   1.000
_cell.length_c   1.000
_cell.angle_alpha   90.00
_cell.angle_beta   90.00
_cell.angle_gamma   90.00
#
_symmetry.space_group_name_H-M   'P 1'
#
loop_
_entity.id
_entity.type
_entity.pdbx_description
1 polymer ?
#
loop_
_entity_poly.entity_id
_entity_poly.type
_entity_poly.pdbx_seq_one_letter_code
_entity_poly.pdbx_strand_id
1 'polypeptide(L)'
;MLSSVPSPDWPLGPPGDPGFTGPQGQKGMPGISGTTGTPGYRGDGGQVGYPGLQGLQGSPGRPGVPGIAGMPGRSVSVGYLLVKHSQSDQTPMCPVGMAKLWEGYSLLYFEGQEKAHNQDLGLAGSCLPRFNTMPFLYCNPGDICYYASRNDKSYWLSTTAPIPMMPVEEMEIKPYISRCSVCEAPSVAIAVHSQDATIPQCPAGWRSLWIGYSFLMHTAAGDEGGGQSLVSPGSCLEDFRTTPFIECNGAKGTCHYFANKESFWLTSVESSFHGSPSAETLKAGQQLSRISRCQVCMKNL
;
A
#
# COMPACT_ATOMS: atom_id res chain seq x y z
N MET A 1 -35.21 67.39 -13.17
CA MET A 1 -34.84 68.60 -12.41
C MET A 1 -34.65 68.14 -10.96
N LEU A 2 -33.41 67.84 -10.55
CA LEU A 2 -32.46 68.76 -9.91
C LEU A 2 -32.96 69.31 -8.57
N SER A 3 -32.47 68.73 -7.46
CA SER A 3 -32.01 69.49 -6.29
C SER A 3 -31.28 68.56 -5.32
N SER A 4 -29.98 68.80 -5.24
CA SER A 4 -28.93 68.17 -4.45
C SER A 4 -29.01 68.51 -2.96
N VAL A 5 -28.75 67.50 -2.11
CA VAL A 5 -28.46 67.64 -0.67
C VAL A 5 -26.94 67.67 -0.49
N PRO A 6 -26.34 68.60 0.29
CA PRO A 6 -24.90 68.57 0.58
C PRO A 6 -24.59 67.76 1.85
N SER A 7 -23.55 66.94 1.77
CA SER A 7 -22.93 66.18 2.85
C SER A 7 -21.96 67.05 3.68
N PRO A 8 -21.79 66.83 5.00
CA PRO A 8 -20.76 67.51 5.79
C PRO A 8 -19.40 66.78 5.73
N ASP A 9 -18.36 67.61 5.78
CA ASP A 9 -16.94 67.33 5.57
C ASP A 9 -16.27 66.43 6.62
N TRP A 10 -15.38 65.55 6.15
CA TRP A 10 -14.45 64.75 6.95
C TRP A 10 -13.24 65.60 7.39
N PRO A 11 -12.76 65.48 8.64
CA PRO A 11 -11.56 66.19 9.09
C PRO A 11 -10.28 65.64 8.42
N LEU A 12 -9.50 66.57 7.88
CA LEU A 12 -8.19 66.38 7.25
C LEU A 12 -7.17 65.78 8.24
N GLY A 13 -6.39 64.79 7.80
CA GLY A 13 -5.38 64.11 8.62
C GLY A 13 -4.22 65.02 9.04
N PRO A 14 -3.50 64.67 10.13
CA PRO A 14 -2.43 65.50 10.68
C PRO A 14 -1.25 65.65 9.69
N PRO A 15 -0.54 66.80 9.71
CA PRO A 15 0.63 67.03 8.85
C PRO A 15 1.75 66.01 9.10
N GLY A 16 2.45 65.61 8.04
CA GLY A 16 3.59 64.70 8.14
C GLY A 16 4.78 65.31 8.91
N ASP A 17 5.56 64.44 9.55
CA ASP A 17 6.70 64.83 10.38
C ASP A 17 7.79 65.59 9.58
N PRO A 18 8.47 66.59 10.17
CA PRO A 18 9.56 67.29 9.52
C PRO A 18 10.73 66.36 9.16
N GLY A 19 11.32 66.56 7.98
CA GLY A 19 12.50 65.82 7.54
C GLY A 19 13.71 66.01 8.45
N PHE A 20 14.53 64.96 8.59
CA PHE A 20 15.73 64.95 9.43
C PHE A 20 16.77 65.98 8.98
N THR A 21 17.34 66.70 9.93
CA THR A 21 18.49 67.61 9.72
C THR A 21 19.74 66.81 9.34
N GLY A 22 20.41 67.19 8.25
CA GLY A 22 21.65 66.54 7.80
C GLY A 22 22.80 66.68 8.81
N PRO A 23 23.67 65.66 8.98
CA PRO A 23 24.81 65.74 9.88
C PRO A 23 25.90 66.72 9.38
N GLN A 24 26.57 67.35 10.33
CA GLN A 24 27.59 68.39 10.20
C GLN A 24 28.88 67.89 9.50
N GLY A 25 29.55 68.76 8.72
CA GLY A 25 30.76 68.41 7.95
C GLY A 25 32.00 68.03 8.79
N GLN A 26 32.96 67.34 8.14
CA GLN A 26 34.19 66.81 8.76
C GLN A 26 35.13 67.91 9.32
N LYS A 27 35.85 67.59 10.39
CA LYS A 27 36.90 68.44 10.99
C LYS A 27 38.22 68.30 10.21
N GLY A 28 38.90 69.42 9.93
CA GLY A 28 40.16 69.46 9.17
C GLY A 28 41.39 68.83 9.86
N MET A 29 42.40 68.48 9.07
CA MET A 29 43.66 67.86 9.52
C MET A 29 44.50 68.79 10.42
N PRO A 30 45.21 68.28 11.45
CA PRO A 30 46.21 69.06 12.18
C PRO A 30 47.44 69.39 11.32
N GLY A 31 47.99 70.59 11.50
CA GLY A 31 49.19 71.09 10.82
C GLY A 31 50.52 70.57 11.37
N ILE A 32 51.57 70.77 10.58
CA ILE A 32 52.96 70.34 10.78
C ILE A 32 53.67 71.27 11.77
N SER A 33 54.45 70.73 12.72
CA SER A 33 55.42 71.51 13.51
C SER A 33 56.78 70.82 13.50
N GLY A 34 57.82 71.55 13.10
CA GLY A 34 59.20 71.08 12.95
C GLY A 34 60.20 71.66 13.97
N THR A 35 61.32 70.92 14.13
CA THR A 35 62.75 71.29 14.28
C THR A 35 63.11 72.34 15.37
N THR A 36 64.11 72.23 16.25
CA THR A 36 65.41 71.51 16.43
C THR A 36 65.84 71.81 17.90
N GLY A 37 66.79 71.19 18.61
CA GLY A 37 67.84 70.23 18.31
C GLY A 37 68.65 69.80 19.55
N THR A 38 69.71 69.06 19.24
CA THR A 38 70.68 68.20 19.99
C THR A 38 71.49 68.87 21.12
N PRO A 39 72.36 68.20 21.94
CA PRO A 39 73.04 66.87 21.85
C PRO A 39 73.06 66.04 23.17
N GLY A 40 73.56 64.79 23.27
CA GLY A 40 74.93 64.33 22.98
C GLY A 40 75.19 62.80 23.08
N TYR A 41 76.41 62.41 22.72
CA TYR A 41 76.87 61.08 22.27
C TYR A 41 77.30 60.08 23.37
N ARG A 42 77.09 58.77 23.12
CA ARG A 42 78.02 57.61 23.28
C ARG A 42 77.26 56.32 22.92
N GLY A 43 77.76 55.27 22.27
CA GLY A 43 78.95 54.95 21.46
C GLY A 43 78.57 53.74 20.57
N ASP A 44 79.37 53.40 19.57
CA ASP A 44 79.00 52.41 18.55
C ASP A 44 78.86 50.98 19.11
N GLY A 45 77.64 50.43 19.00
CA GLY A 45 77.33 49.01 19.18
C GLY A 45 77.20 48.33 17.81
N GLY A 46 77.84 47.17 17.65
CA GLY A 46 78.12 46.54 16.36
C GLY A 46 76.93 46.19 15.46
N GLN A 47 77.24 45.88 14.19
CA GLN A 47 76.27 45.54 13.14
C GLN A 47 75.35 44.38 13.57
N VAL A 48 74.04 44.62 13.47
CA VAL A 48 73.00 43.61 13.66
C VAL A 48 73.12 42.56 12.55
N GLY A 49 73.22 41.28 12.93
CA GLY A 49 73.29 40.15 11.99
C GLY A 49 72.05 40.04 11.11
N TYR A 50 72.22 39.55 9.89
CA TYR A 50 71.15 39.42 8.89
C TYR A 50 69.97 38.56 9.42
N PRO A 51 68.71 38.92 9.11
CA PRO A 51 67.55 38.10 9.46
C PRO A 51 67.66 36.68 8.89
N GLY A 52 67.28 35.68 9.69
CA GLY A 52 67.26 34.28 9.25
C GLY A 52 66.32 34.05 8.06
N LEU A 53 66.68 33.12 7.19
CA LEU A 53 65.91 32.77 5.99
C LEU A 53 64.48 32.33 6.37
N GLN A 54 63.50 32.84 5.64
CA GLN A 54 62.08 32.53 5.82
C GLN A 54 61.83 31.03 5.63
N GLY A 55 61.12 30.41 6.58
CA GLY A 55 60.82 28.96 6.54
C GLY A 55 60.04 28.57 5.28
N LEU A 56 60.40 27.43 4.69
CA LEU A 56 59.76 26.90 3.49
C LEU A 56 58.28 26.60 3.74
N GLN A 57 57.42 27.03 2.81
CA GLN A 57 55.98 26.81 2.85
C GLN A 57 55.67 25.31 2.85
N GLY A 58 54.80 24.86 3.76
CA GLY A 58 54.40 23.46 3.86
C GLY A 58 53.75 22.95 2.57
N SER A 59 54.05 21.71 2.19
CA SER A 59 53.50 21.10 0.97
C SER A 59 51.98 20.99 1.03
N PRO A 60 51.26 21.18 -0.11
CA PRO A 60 49.81 21.02 -0.17
C PRO A 60 49.34 19.65 0.36
N GLY A 61 48.19 19.64 1.03
CA GLY A 61 47.56 18.42 1.51
C GLY A 61 47.25 17.45 0.37
N ARG A 62 47.28 16.14 0.66
CA ARG A 62 46.97 15.11 -0.34
C ARG A 62 45.50 15.22 -0.79
N PRO A 63 45.18 14.96 -2.07
CA PRO A 63 43.80 14.90 -2.54
C PRO A 63 42.96 13.92 -1.72
N GLY A 64 41.69 14.27 -1.48
CA GLY A 64 40.74 13.37 -0.81
C GLY A 64 40.52 12.08 -1.59
N VAL A 65 40.17 11.01 -0.89
CA VAL A 65 39.87 9.71 -1.50
C VAL A 65 38.61 9.83 -2.35
N PRO A 66 38.57 9.26 -3.57
CA PRO A 66 37.34 9.24 -4.38
C PRO A 66 36.16 8.66 -3.60
N GLY A 67 34.98 9.26 -3.77
CA GLY A 67 33.75 8.75 -3.19
C GLY A 67 33.46 7.31 -3.65
N ILE A 68 32.80 6.55 -2.79
CA ILE A 68 32.36 5.19 -3.09
C ILE A 68 31.44 5.23 -4.32
N ALA A 69 31.64 4.32 -5.27
CA ALA A 69 30.76 4.22 -6.43
C ALA A 69 29.30 4.08 -5.98
N GLY A 70 28.39 4.83 -6.60
CA GLY A 70 26.96 4.67 -6.35
C GLY A 70 26.54 3.22 -6.61
N MET A 71 25.63 2.69 -5.80
CA MET A 71 25.06 1.37 -6.04
C MET A 71 24.51 1.31 -7.47
N PRO A 72 24.69 0.17 -8.19
CA PRO A 72 24.05 -0.02 -9.49
C PRO A 72 22.57 0.32 -9.36
N GLY A 73 22.05 1.15 -10.27
CA GLY A 73 20.62 1.43 -10.31
C GLY A 73 19.88 0.11 -10.39
N ARG A 74 19.16 -0.25 -9.31
CA ARG A 74 18.16 -1.31 -9.36
C ARG A 74 17.21 -0.86 -10.45
N SER A 75 17.15 -1.57 -11.56
CA SER A 75 16.11 -1.37 -12.57
C SER A 75 14.81 -1.28 -11.79
N VAL A 76 14.10 -0.16 -11.89
CA VAL A 76 12.76 -0.02 -11.34
C VAL A 76 11.88 -0.92 -12.20
N SER A 77 11.96 -2.23 -11.95
CA SER A 77 10.91 -3.16 -12.28
C SER A 77 9.66 -2.54 -11.68
N VAL A 78 8.68 -2.20 -12.50
CA VAL A 78 7.34 -1.92 -12.01
C VAL A 78 6.92 -3.21 -11.30
N GLY A 79 7.10 -3.27 -9.99
CA GLY A 79 6.85 -4.47 -9.21
C GLY A 79 5.36 -4.73 -9.21
N TYR A 80 4.92 -5.69 -10.01
CA TYR A 80 3.54 -6.15 -9.96
C TYR A 80 3.36 -7.00 -8.71
N LEU A 81 2.17 -7.01 -8.14
CA LEU A 81 1.85 -7.85 -6.99
C LEU A 81 1.10 -9.09 -7.46
N LEU A 82 1.56 -10.24 -7.01
CA LEU A 82 0.83 -11.50 -7.12
C LEU A 82 0.38 -11.91 -5.72
N VAL A 83 -0.91 -12.19 -5.58
CA VAL A 83 -1.47 -12.74 -4.34
C VAL A 83 -1.82 -14.20 -4.57
N LYS A 84 -1.43 -15.04 -3.60
CA LYS A 84 -1.77 -16.46 -3.58
C LYS A 84 -2.44 -16.81 -2.26
N HIS A 85 -3.59 -17.48 -2.33
CA HIS A 85 -4.33 -18.00 -1.18
C HIS A 85 -4.20 -19.52 -1.13
N SER A 86 -3.90 -20.10 0.03
CA SER A 86 -3.60 -21.53 0.13
C SER A 86 -4.82 -22.43 0.30
N GLN A 87 -5.97 -21.88 0.69
CA GLN A 87 -7.12 -22.64 1.17
C GLN A 87 -6.74 -23.68 2.25
N SER A 88 -5.69 -23.39 3.02
CA SER A 88 -5.17 -24.18 4.14
C SER A 88 -4.64 -23.27 5.25
N ASP A 89 -4.34 -23.86 6.41
CA ASP A 89 -3.73 -23.16 7.56
C ASP A 89 -2.22 -22.91 7.37
N GLN A 90 -1.66 -23.36 6.25
CA GLN A 90 -0.26 -23.18 5.88
C GLN A 90 -0.10 -22.06 4.85
N THR A 91 0.95 -21.25 5.03
CA THR A 91 1.28 -20.14 4.12
C THR A 91 1.69 -20.69 2.74
N PRO A 92 1.06 -20.23 1.64
CA PRO A 92 1.44 -20.69 0.30
C PRO A 92 2.81 -20.11 -0.10
N MET A 93 3.63 -20.90 -0.77
CA MET A 93 4.91 -20.41 -1.30
C MET A 93 4.70 -19.49 -2.50
N CYS A 94 5.50 -18.42 -2.59
CA CYS A 94 5.57 -17.61 -3.81
C CYS A 94 6.16 -18.43 -4.97
N PRO A 95 5.70 -18.24 -6.22
CA PRO A 95 6.29 -18.89 -7.38
C PRO A 95 7.78 -18.61 -7.52
N VAL A 96 8.50 -19.53 -8.18
CA VAL A 96 9.96 -19.44 -8.36
C VAL A 96 10.36 -18.12 -9.02
N GLY A 97 11.34 -17.44 -8.43
CA GLY A 97 11.85 -16.15 -8.90
C GLY A 97 11.05 -14.94 -8.44
N MET A 98 10.03 -15.11 -7.60
CA MET A 98 9.27 -14.01 -6.98
C MET A 98 9.63 -13.88 -5.50
N ALA A 99 9.96 -12.66 -5.05
CA ALA A 99 10.24 -12.40 -3.66
C ALA A 99 8.93 -12.30 -2.86
N LYS A 100 8.83 -12.99 -1.72
CA LYS A 100 7.70 -12.80 -0.78
C LYS A 100 7.85 -11.45 -0.09
N LEU A 101 6.83 -10.60 -0.18
CA LEU A 101 6.76 -9.32 0.50
C LEU A 101 6.21 -9.49 1.92
N TRP A 102 5.06 -10.16 2.05
CA TRP A 102 4.51 -10.56 3.35
C TRP A 102 3.61 -11.79 3.21
N GLU A 103 3.19 -12.31 4.37
CA GLU A 103 2.18 -13.35 4.50
C GLU A 103 1.08 -12.90 5.45
N GLY A 104 -0.07 -13.56 5.39
CA GLY A 104 -1.22 -13.16 6.16
C GLY A 104 -2.35 -14.18 6.17
N TYR A 105 -3.56 -13.65 6.32
CA TYR A 105 -4.83 -14.37 6.34
C TYR A 105 -5.72 -13.85 5.21
N SER A 106 -6.43 -14.78 4.59
CA SER A 106 -7.21 -14.57 3.38
C SER A 106 -8.54 -13.89 3.68
N LEU A 107 -8.57 -12.57 3.68
CA LEU A 107 -9.77 -11.77 3.82
C LEU A 107 -10.60 -11.82 2.53
N LEU A 108 -11.91 -12.04 2.68
CA LEU A 108 -12.86 -11.98 1.56
C LEU A 108 -13.61 -10.64 1.56
N TYR A 109 -14.31 -10.32 2.66
CA TYR A 109 -15.04 -9.06 2.80
C TYR A 109 -15.34 -8.70 4.26
N PHE A 110 -15.70 -7.44 4.47
CA PHE A 110 -16.26 -6.93 5.72
C PHE A 110 -17.75 -6.66 5.54
N GLU A 111 -18.52 -6.83 6.60
CA GLU A 111 -19.93 -6.42 6.64
C GLU A 111 -20.12 -5.48 7.83
N GLY A 112 -20.37 -4.21 7.55
CA GLY A 112 -20.62 -3.18 8.55
C GLY A 112 -21.95 -2.51 8.27
N GLN A 113 -22.81 -2.39 9.27
CA GLN A 113 -24.18 -1.88 9.09
C GLN A 113 -24.95 -2.64 8.00
N GLU A 114 -24.85 -3.98 8.00
CA GLU A 114 -25.51 -4.86 7.02
C GLU A 114 -25.15 -4.56 5.56
N LYS A 115 -23.95 -3.99 5.33
CA LYS A 115 -23.45 -3.69 3.99
C LYS A 115 -22.07 -4.31 3.79
N ALA A 116 -21.94 -5.10 2.73
CA ALA A 116 -20.70 -5.74 2.35
C ALA A 116 -19.73 -4.78 1.64
N HIS A 117 -18.45 -4.93 1.98
CA HIS A 117 -17.34 -4.31 1.26
C HIS A 117 -16.24 -5.35 1.04
N ASN A 118 -15.98 -5.67 -0.23
CA ASN A 118 -15.17 -6.81 -0.64
C ASN A 118 -13.72 -6.42 -0.95
N GLN A 119 -12.83 -7.39 -0.81
CA GLN A 119 -11.49 -7.35 -1.38
C GLN A 119 -11.40 -8.40 -2.50
N ASP A 120 -10.89 -7.99 -3.66
CA ASP A 120 -10.60 -8.94 -4.73
C ASP A 120 -9.45 -9.86 -4.29
N LEU A 121 -9.65 -11.17 -4.37
CA LEU A 121 -8.69 -12.18 -3.91
C LEU A 121 -7.38 -12.17 -4.74
N GLY A 122 -7.35 -11.54 -5.91
CA GLY A 122 -6.11 -11.35 -6.67
C GLY A 122 -5.34 -10.08 -6.28
N LEU A 123 -5.88 -9.24 -5.39
CA LEU A 123 -5.26 -7.99 -4.96
C LEU A 123 -4.75 -8.07 -3.53
N ALA A 124 -3.66 -7.35 -3.24
CA ALA A 124 -2.95 -7.44 -1.96
C ALA A 124 -3.80 -7.11 -0.72
N GLY A 125 -4.90 -6.36 -0.89
CA GLY A 125 -5.85 -6.04 0.19
C GLY A 125 -6.58 -7.26 0.76
N SER A 126 -6.68 -8.36 0.00
CA SER A 126 -7.23 -9.63 0.49
C SER A 126 -6.29 -10.39 1.43
N CYS A 127 -5.03 -9.95 1.57
CA CYS A 127 -4.03 -10.65 2.39
C CYS A 127 -3.62 -9.83 3.62
N LEU A 128 -4.41 -9.92 4.68
CA LEU A 128 -4.17 -9.17 5.91
C LEU A 128 -3.10 -9.83 6.79
N PRO A 129 -2.06 -9.10 7.24
CA PRO A 129 -0.98 -9.68 8.06
C PRO A 129 -1.44 -10.21 9.43
N ARG A 130 -2.58 -9.73 9.94
CA ARG A 130 -3.12 -10.11 11.24
C ARG A 130 -4.59 -10.46 11.09
N PHE A 131 -4.95 -11.61 11.66
CA PHE A 131 -6.34 -12.01 11.80
C PHE A 131 -6.98 -11.32 13.01
N ASN A 132 -8.23 -10.92 12.86
CA ASN A 132 -9.11 -10.47 13.92
C ASN A 132 -10.55 -10.70 13.45
N THR A 133 -11.43 -11.23 14.29
CA THR A 133 -12.86 -11.39 13.97
C THR A 133 -13.55 -10.05 13.70
N MET A 134 -13.03 -8.96 14.29
CA MET A 134 -13.43 -7.57 14.04
C MET A 134 -12.20 -6.72 13.66
N PRO A 135 -11.75 -6.74 12.39
CA PRO A 135 -10.52 -6.05 11.97
C PRO A 135 -10.74 -4.55 11.67
N PHE A 136 -11.92 -4.01 11.94
CA PHE A 136 -12.26 -2.61 11.70
C PHE A 136 -13.07 -2.00 12.86
N LEU A 137 -13.20 -0.68 12.84
CA LEU A 137 -14.07 0.11 13.72
C LEU A 137 -14.87 1.08 12.87
N TYR A 138 -15.93 1.65 13.44
CA TYR A 138 -16.69 2.71 12.78
C TYR A 138 -16.77 3.94 13.69
N CYS A 139 -16.80 5.12 13.08
CA CYS A 139 -16.94 6.40 13.78
C CYS A 139 -18.18 7.13 13.27
N ASN A 140 -18.76 7.97 14.11
CA ASN A 140 -19.87 8.85 13.73
C ASN A 140 -19.39 10.31 13.57
N PRO A 141 -20.22 11.22 13.01
CA PRO A 141 -19.86 12.63 12.87
C PRO A 141 -19.67 13.40 14.18
N GLY A 142 -19.93 12.79 15.33
CA GLY A 142 -19.72 13.39 16.66
C GLY A 142 -18.34 13.09 17.25
N ASP A 143 -17.37 12.69 16.44
CA ASP A 143 -16.01 12.30 16.86
C ASP A 143 -15.97 11.12 17.85
N ILE A 144 -17.00 10.25 17.83
CA ILE A 144 -17.05 9.04 18.65
C ILE A 144 -16.87 7.82 17.75
N CYS A 145 -15.94 6.95 18.13
CA CYS A 145 -15.66 5.69 17.45
C CYS A 145 -16.04 4.49 18.32
N TYR A 146 -16.51 3.43 17.67
CA TYR A 146 -16.95 2.20 18.30
C TYR A 146 -16.20 1.03 17.68
N TYR A 147 -15.63 0.19 18.54
CA TYR A 147 -14.94 -1.03 18.16
C TYR A 147 -15.69 -2.22 18.74
N ALA A 148 -16.01 -3.20 17.90
CA ALA A 148 -16.68 -4.45 18.29
C ALA A 148 -17.94 -4.24 19.18
N SER A 149 -18.61 -3.10 19.06
CA SER A 149 -19.76 -2.70 19.89
C SER A 149 -21.11 -2.92 19.19
N ARG A 150 -21.09 -3.58 18.03
CA ARG A 150 -22.23 -3.90 17.16
C ARG A 150 -22.09 -5.31 16.60
N ASN A 151 -23.16 -5.80 15.97
CA ASN A 151 -23.20 -7.10 15.30
C ASN A 151 -22.59 -7.09 13.89
N ASP A 152 -21.54 -6.29 13.68
CA ASP A 152 -20.80 -6.30 12.42
C ASP A 152 -19.98 -7.60 12.28
N LYS A 153 -19.58 -7.94 11.06
CA LYS A 153 -18.99 -9.25 10.74
C LYS A 153 -17.79 -9.12 9.82
N SER A 154 -16.96 -10.15 9.80
CA SER A 154 -15.90 -10.33 8.81
C SER A 154 -15.96 -11.72 8.20
N TYR A 155 -15.54 -11.82 6.95
CA TYR A 155 -15.59 -13.06 6.18
C TYR A 155 -14.23 -13.36 5.58
N TRP A 156 -13.82 -14.62 5.71
CA TRP A 156 -12.48 -15.06 5.38
C TRP A 156 -12.55 -16.31 4.51
N LEU A 157 -11.67 -16.40 3.51
CA LEU A 157 -11.50 -17.64 2.75
C LEU A 157 -11.08 -18.74 3.75
N SER A 158 -11.69 -19.90 3.63
CA SER A 158 -11.55 -20.96 4.63
C SER A 158 -10.72 -22.13 4.15
N THR A 159 -10.36 -23.00 5.09
CA THR A 159 -9.53 -24.17 4.83
C THR A 159 -10.36 -25.41 4.46
N THR A 160 -9.66 -26.52 4.26
CA THR A 160 -10.26 -27.85 4.08
C THR A 160 -10.70 -28.54 5.38
N ALA A 161 -10.55 -27.89 6.54
CA ALA A 161 -10.98 -28.43 7.83
C ALA A 161 -12.48 -28.80 7.83
N PRO A 162 -12.88 -29.87 8.54
CA PRO A 162 -14.27 -30.28 8.63
C PRO A 162 -15.11 -29.23 9.35
N ILE A 163 -16.30 -28.93 8.82
CA ILE A 163 -17.23 -27.95 9.38
C ILE A 163 -17.51 -28.30 10.86
N PRO A 164 -17.22 -27.38 11.81
CA PRO A 164 -17.45 -27.65 13.22
C PRO A 164 -18.96 -27.68 13.50
N MET A 165 -19.37 -28.48 14.49
CA MET A 165 -20.78 -28.59 14.89
C MET A 165 -21.31 -27.33 15.60
N MET A 166 -20.42 -26.52 16.16
CA MET A 166 -20.73 -25.29 16.90
C MET A 166 -19.78 -24.16 16.45
N PRO A 167 -20.10 -22.88 16.75
CA PRO A 167 -19.16 -21.79 16.54
C PRO A 167 -17.85 -22.04 17.27
N VAL A 168 -16.73 -21.76 16.60
CA VAL A 168 -15.38 -21.88 17.16
C VAL A 168 -14.88 -20.51 17.62
N GLU A 169 -14.07 -20.50 18.68
CA GLU A 169 -13.63 -19.27 19.35
C GLU A 169 -12.09 -19.23 19.48
N GLU A 170 -11.54 -18.02 19.63
CA GLU A 170 -10.12 -17.78 19.91
C GLU A 170 -9.15 -18.61 19.02
N MET A 171 -8.40 -19.54 19.63
CA MET A 171 -7.37 -20.34 18.96
C MET A 171 -7.95 -21.48 18.13
N GLU A 172 -9.18 -21.91 18.39
CA GLU A 172 -9.88 -22.95 17.62
C GLU A 172 -10.31 -22.45 16.24
N ILE A 173 -10.34 -21.12 16.04
CA ILE A 173 -10.59 -20.50 14.72
C ILE A 173 -9.45 -20.76 13.75
N LYS A 174 -8.20 -20.81 14.25
CA LYS A 174 -6.98 -20.80 13.41
C LYS A 174 -6.95 -21.87 12.30
N PRO A 175 -7.34 -23.14 12.54
CA PRO A 175 -7.35 -24.18 11.51
C PRO A 175 -8.34 -23.91 10.36
N TYR A 176 -9.30 -23.00 10.55
CA TYR A 176 -10.37 -22.69 9.59
C TYR A 176 -10.06 -21.51 8.68
N ILE A 177 -9.06 -20.69 8.99
CA ILE A 177 -8.73 -19.49 8.21
C ILE A 177 -7.62 -19.79 7.21
N SER A 178 -7.90 -19.58 5.93
CA SER A 178 -6.90 -19.72 4.87
C SER A 178 -5.77 -18.70 5.06
N ARG A 179 -4.54 -19.13 4.77
CA ARG A 179 -3.37 -18.26 4.69
C ARG A 179 -3.16 -17.74 3.27
N CYS A 180 -2.38 -16.66 3.18
CA CYS A 180 -2.02 -16.04 1.92
C CYS A 180 -0.57 -15.54 1.92
N SER A 181 -0.03 -15.34 0.72
CA SER A 181 1.26 -14.70 0.47
C SER A 181 1.10 -13.64 -0.60
N VAL A 182 1.78 -12.51 -0.40
CA VAL A 182 1.92 -11.47 -1.42
C VAL A 182 3.36 -11.46 -1.92
N CYS A 183 3.50 -11.56 -3.23
CA CYS A 183 4.76 -11.77 -3.92
C CYS A 183 5.02 -10.63 -4.91
N GLU A 184 6.27 -10.20 -5.01
CA GLU A 184 6.73 -9.29 -6.06
C GLU A 184 6.93 -10.09 -7.36
N ALA A 185 6.12 -9.76 -8.37
CA ALA A 185 6.08 -10.41 -9.66
C ALA A 185 6.72 -9.53 -10.74
N PRO A 186 7.39 -10.14 -11.74
CA PRO A 186 8.04 -9.41 -12.83
C PRO A 186 7.04 -8.77 -13.80
N SER A 187 5.84 -9.33 -13.95
CA SER A 187 4.81 -8.84 -14.87
C SER A 187 3.41 -9.15 -14.34
N VAL A 188 2.37 -8.67 -15.04
CA VAL A 188 0.97 -8.88 -14.66
C VAL A 188 0.58 -10.35 -14.79
N ALA A 189 -0.14 -10.87 -13.80
CA ALA A 189 -0.83 -12.14 -13.85
C ALA A 189 -2.33 -11.94 -14.10
N ILE A 190 -2.94 -12.82 -14.91
CA ILE A 190 -4.38 -12.82 -15.21
C ILE A 190 -4.95 -14.22 -15.07
N ALA A 191 -6.25 -14.34 -14.80
CA ALA A 191 -7.00 -15.58 -14.93
C ALA A 191 -7.62 -15.71 -16.33
N VAL A 192 -7.61 -16.93 -16.87
CA VAL A 192 -8.35 -17.32 -18.07
C VAL A 192 -9.31 -18.43 -17.68
N HIS A 193 -10.55 -18.36 -18.16
CA HIS A 193 -11.63 -19.30 -17.84
C HIS A 193 -12.06 -20.04 -19.10
N SER A 194 -12.26 -21.36 -19.00
CA SER A 194 -12.63 -22.18 -20.17
C SER A 194 -14.12 -22.20 -20.46
N GLN A 195 -14.97 -21.99 -19.44
CA GLN A 195 -16.38 -22.38 -19.48
C GLN A 195 -16.57 -23.85 -19.95
N ASP A 196 -15.62 -24.70 -19.58
CA ASP A 196 -15.54 -26.14 -19.90
C ASP A 196 -14.96 -26.88 -18.67
N ALA A 197 -15.14 -28.20 -18.61
CA ALA A 197 -14.45 -29.09 -17.68
C ALA A 197 -12.94 -29.22 -18.01
N THR A 198 -12.52 -28.86 -19.22
CA THR A 198 -11.11 -28.81 -19.63
C THR A 198 -10.40 -27.55 -19.17
N ILE A 199 -9.09 -27.65 -18.88
CA ILE A 199 -8.26 -26.53 -18.41
C ILE A 199 -7.93 -25.61 -19.60
N PRO A 200 -8.22 -24.30 -19.53
CA PRO A 200 -7.92 -23.37 -20.62
C PRO A 200 -6.41 -23.15 -20.75
N GLN A 201 -5.92 -23.02 -21.97
CA GLN A 201 -4.49 -22.76 -22.21
C GLN A 201 -4.15 -21.29 -21.94
N CYS A 202 -2.93 -21.05 -21.43
CA CYS A 202 -2.42 -19.68 -21.33
C CYS A 202 -2.24 -19.05 -22.71
N PRO A 203 -2.40 -17.71 -22.84
CA PRO A 203 -2.15 -17.01 -24.10
C PRO A 203 -0.71 -17.18 -24.58
N ALA A 204 -0.48 -17.06 -25.89
CA ALA A 204 0.85 -17.18 -26.47
C ALA A 204 1.82 -16.15 -25.84
N GLY A 205 2.99 -16.62 -25.40
CA GLY A 205 3.99 -15.79 -24.70
C GLY A 205 3.75 -15.63 -23.19
N TRP A 206 2.81 -16.38 -22.60
CA TRP A 206 2.55 -16.39 -21.17
C TRP A 206 2.92 -17.74 -20.56
N ARG A 207 3.38 -17.74 -19.31
CA ARG A 207 3.64 -18.95 -18.53
C ARG A 207 2.55 -19.21 -17.50
N SER A 208 2.29 -20.50 -17.23
CA SER A 208 1.37 -20.93 -16.19
C SER A 208 1.92 -20.62 -14.79
N LEU A 209 1.04 -20.20 -13.88
CA LEU A 209 1.32 -20.11 -12.45
C LEU A 209 0.59 -21.22 -11.66
N TRP A 210 -0.73 -21.33 -11.83
CA TRP A 210 -1.54 -22.42 -11.27
C TRP A 210 -2.83 -22.62 -12.08
N ILE A 211 -3.53 -23.72 -11.79
CA ILE A 211 -4.83 -24.08 -12.36
C ILE A 211 -5.86 -24.11 -11.24
N GLY A 212 -7.14 -24.02 -11.58
CA GLY A 212 -8.19 -24.02 -10.57
C GLY A 212 -9.60 -24.15 -11.13
N TYR A 213 -10.53 -23.61 -10.36
CA TYR A 213 -11.96 -23.52 -10.65
C TYR A 213 -12.41 -22.06 -10.67
N SER A 214 -13.34 -21.77 -11.58
CA SER A 214 -13.81 -20.42 -11.87
C SER A 214 -14.78 -19.90 -10.80
N PHE A 215 -14.25 -19.27 -9.76
CA PHE A 215 -15.00 -18.65 -8.67
C PHE A 215 -15.51 -17.26 -9.09
N LEU A 216 -16.83 -17.06 -9.05
CA LEU A 216 -17.47 -15.84 -9.55
C LEU A 216 -17.90 -14.92 -8.41
N MET A 217 -18.76 -15.41 -7.52
CA MET A 217 -19.36 -14.60 -6.46
C MET A 217 -19.80 -15.45 -5.26
N HIS A 218 -20.23 -14.78 -4.20
CA HIS A 218 -20.69 -15.39 -2.96
C HIS A 218 -21.70 -14.48 -2.25
N THR A 219 -22.55 -15.09 -1.42
CA THR A 219 -23.52 -14.42 -0.55
C THR A 219 -23.56 -15.11 0.81
N ALA A 220 -23.96 -14.39 1.85
CA ALA A 220 -24.14 -14.98 3.18
C ALA A 220 -25.29 -14.36 3.98
N ALA A 221 -25.00 -13.48 4.95
CA ALA A 221 -26.03 -12.93 5.81
C ALA A 221 -26.91 -11.92 5.04
N GLY A 222 -28.23 -12.10 5.11
CA GLY A 222 -29.15 -11.38 4.24
C GLY A 222 -28.90 -11.75 2.77
N ASP A 223 -28.88 -10.75 1.90
CA ASP A 223 -28.50 -10.89 0.48
C ASP A 223 -27.13 -10.26 0.20
N GLU A 224 -26.35 -9.98 1.26
CA GLU A 224 -25.04 -9.34 1.14
C GLU A 224 -23.94 -10.34 0.75
N GLY A 225 -22.89 -9.81 0.14
CA GLY A 225 -21.75 -10.57 -0.32
C GLY A 225 -20.95 -9.80 -1.37
N GLY A 226 -20.47 -10.50 -2.39
CA GLY A 226 -19.75 -9.87 -3.50
C GLY A 226 -19.15 -10.87 -4.45
N GLY A 227 -18.17 -10.43 -5.24
CA GLY A 227 -17.60 -11.26 -6.29
C GLY A 227 -16.19 -10.89 -6.69
N GLN A 228 -15.68 -11.67 -7.63
CA GLN A 228 -14.33 -11.54 -8.16
C GLN A 228 -14.38 -10.96 -9.57
N SER A 229 -13.36 -10.19 -9.93
CA SER A 229 -13.11 -9.86 -11.34
C SER A 229 -12.63 -11.11 -12.07
N LEU A 230 -13.29 -11.51 -13.16
CA LEU A 230 -12.93 -12.73 -13.91
C LEU A 230 -11.54 -12.67 -14.58
N VAL A 231 -10.94 -11.48 -14.73
CA VAL A 231 -9.55 -11.38 -15.21
C VAL A 231 -8.54 -11.46 -14.05
N SER A 232 -8.99 -11.25 -12.81
CA SER A 232 -8.14 -11.28 -11.63
C SER A 232 -7.76 -12.72 -11.28
N PRO A 233 -6.53 -12.99 -10.82
CA PRO A 233 -6.17 -14.29 -10.24
C PRO A 233 -7.13 -14.76 -9.12
N GLY A 234 -7.81 -13.82 -8.44
CA GLY A 234 -8.79 -14.10 -7.39
C GLY A 234 -10.02 -14.89 -7.82
N SER A 235 -10.38 -14.84 -9.11
CA SER A 235 -11.48 -15.66 -9.67
C SER A 235 -11.07 -17.12 -9.93
N CYS A 236 -9.81 -17.49 -9.70
CA CYS A 236 -9.29 -18.82 -10.00
C CYS A 236 -8.73 -19.52 -8.76
N LEU A 237 -9.63 -20.11 -7.97
CA LEU A 237 -9.29 -20.86 -6.75
C LEU A 237 -8.74 -22.25 -7.10
N GLU A 238 -7.60 -22.64 -6.52
CA GLU A 238 -6.95 -23.93 -6.79
C GLU A 238 -7.86 -25.11 -6.42
N ASP A 239 -8.57 -25.00 -5.30
CA ASP A 239 -9.46 -26.04 -4.80
C ASP A 239 -10.94 -25.61 -4.86
N PHE A 240 -11.76 -26.45 -5.47
CA PHE A 240 -13.21 -26.29 -5.41
C PHE A 240 -13.74 -26.64 -4.01
N ARG A 241 -14.59 -25.77 -3.47
CA ARG A 241 -15.37 -26.03 -2.25
C ARG A 241 -16.77 -25.45 -2.40
N THR A 242 -17.79 -26.19 -1.96
CA THR A 242 -19.18 -25.69 -1.94
C THR A 242 -19.35 -24.49 -1.01
N THR A 243 -18.53 -24.40 0.04
CA THR A 243 -18.53 -23.30 1.00
C THR A 243 -17.08 -22.88 1.26
N PRO A 244 -16.49 -22.04 0.38
CA PRO A 244 -15.06 -21.72 0.40
C PRO A 244 -14.68 -20.65 1.44
N PHE A 245 -15.62 -20.18 2.25
CA PHE A 245 -15.40 -19.10 3.21
C PHE A 245 -16.17 -19.33 4.51
N ILE A 246 -15.66 -18.73 5.58
CA ILE A 246 -16.22 -18.78 6.94
C ILE A 246 -16.64 -17.37 7.38
N GLU A 247 -17.70 -17.29 8.18
CA GLU A 247 -18.18 -16.06 8.78
C GLU A 247 -17.68 -15.93 10.21
N CYS A 248 -17.18 -14.75 10.56
CA CYS A 248 -16.76 -14.42 11.91
C CYS A 248 -17.62 -13.29 12.46
N ASN A 249 -18.26 -13.55 13.60
CA ASN A 249 -18.99 -12.57 14.36
C ASN A 249 -18.00 -11.73 15.17
N GLY A 250 -17.88 -10.45 14.83
CA GLY A 250 -16.77 -9.66 15.34
C GLY A 250 -16.85 -9.41 16.85
N ALA A 251 -18.02 -9.00 17.37
CA ALA A 251 -18.20 -8.72 18.79
C ALA A 251 -18.15 -9.97 19.68
N LYS A 252 -18.63 -11.11 19.17
CA LYS A 252 -18.61 -12.36 19.93
C LYS A 252 -17.27 -13.08 19.86
N GLY A 253 -16.40 -12.73 18.90
CA GLY A 253 -15.11 -13.40 18.75
C GLY A 253 -15.22 -14.83 18.24
N THR A 254 -16.32 -15.18 17.55
CA THR A 254 -16.60 -16.55 17.11
C THR A 254 -16.71 -16.64 15.59
N CYS A 255 -16.39 -17.80 15.02
CA CYS A 255 -16.56 -18.06 13.59
C CYS A 255 -17.34 -19.35 13.32
N HIS A 256 -18.16 -19.37 12.27
CA HIS A 256 -18.98 -20.54 11.92
C HIS A 256 -19.43 -20.57 10.45
N TYR A 257 -19.91 -21.75 10.03
CA TYR A 257 -20.53 -21.96 8.73
C TYR A 257 -22.05 -22.00 8.91
N PHE A 258 -22.75 -21.08 8.26
CA PHE A 258 -24.22 -21.03 8.29
C PHE A 258 -24.79 -21.54 6.97
N ALA A 259 -26.00 -22.10 7.02
CA ALA A 259 -26.63 -22.77 5.88
C ALA A 259 -26.99 -21.84 4.71
N ASN A 260 -27.11 -20.54 4.97
CA ASN A 260 -27.41 -19.50 3.98
C ASN A 260 -26.17 -19.03 3.19
N LYS A 261 -24.99 -19.65 3.38
CA LYS A 261 -23.80 -19.33 2.61
C LYS A 261 -23.86 -19.98 1.25
N GLU A 262 -23.83 -19.16 0.21
CA GLU A 262 -23.80 -19.64 -1.18
C GLU A 262 -22.49 -19.22 -1.86
N SER A 263 -22.00 -20.10 -2.72
CA SER A 263 -20.87 -19.83 -3.60
C SER A 263 -21.28 -20.09 -5.05
N PHE A 264 -20.90 -19.16 -5.92
CA PHE A 264 -21.29 -19.16 -7.32
C PHE A 264 -20.05 -19.32 -8.18
N TRP A 265 -20.15 -20.20 -9.16
CA TRP A 265 -19.04 -20.63 -10.00
C TRP A 265 -19.48 -20.54 -11.46
N LEU A 266 -18.56 -20.21 -12.37
CA LEU A 266 -18.86 -20.31 -13.80
C LEU A 266 -19.12 -21.77 -14.16
N THR A 267 -20.10 -21.99 -15.03
CA THR A 267 -20.48 -23.33 -15.47
C THR A 267 -19.72 -23.78 -16.71
N SER A 268 -19.64 -25.09 -16.93
CA SER A 268 -19.28 -25.66 -18.23
C SER A 268 -20.47 -25.61 -19.18
N VAL A 269 -20.21 -25.20 -20.43
CA VAL A 269 -21.23 -25.06 -21.48
C VAL A 269 -20.82 -25.93 -22.67
N GLU A 270 -21.74 -26.79 -23.15
CA GLU A 270 -21.44 -27.78 -24.20
C GLU A 270 -21.24 -27.16 -25.60
N SER A 271 -21.80 -25.97 -25.84
CA SER A 271 -21.72 -25.26 -27.13
C SER A 271 -21.30 -23.80 -26.95
N SER A 272 -20.67 -23.23 -27.99
CA SER A 272 -20.24 -21.82 -28.01
C SER A 272 -21.39 -20.82 -27.84
N PHE A 273 -22.62 -21.23 -28.15
CA PHE A 273 -23.84 -20.49 -27.88
C PHE A 273 -24.93 -21.47 -27.44
N HIS A 274 -25.54 -21.20 -26.28
CA HIS A 274 -26.59 -22.04 -25.71
C HIS A 274 -27.79 -21.17 -25.34
N GLY A 275 -28.90 -21.34 -26.06
CA GLY A 275 -30.06 -20.43 -25.97
C GLY A 275 -30.97 -20.65 -24.76
N SER A 276 -31.00 -21.87 -24.19
CA SER A 276 -31.89 -22.22 -23.08
C SER A 276 -31.20 -23.20 -22.12
N PRO A 277 -30.86 -22.81 -20.88
CA PRO A 277 -30.22 -23.72 -19.94
C PRO A 277 -31.18 -24.83 -19.47
N SER A 278 -30.65 -26.04 -19.29
CA SER A 278 -31.37 -27.14 -18.63
C SER A 278 -31.15 -27.07 -17.13
N ALA A 279 -32.22 -27.01 -16.34
CA ALA A 279 -32.14 -26.99 -14.89
C ALA A 279 -31.73 -28.36 -14.34
N GLU A 280 -30.74 -28.39 -13.46
CA GLU A 280 -30.19 -29.61 -12.88
C GLU A 280 -29.79 -29.37 -11.42
N THR A 281 -29.99 -30.38 -10.56
CA THR A 281 -29.53 -30.37 -9.17
C THR A 281 -28.38 -31.34 -9.00
N LEU A 282 -27.18 -30.82 -8.77
CA LEU A 282 -25.96 -31.61 -8.68
C LEU A 282 -25.68 -32.02 -7.22
N LYS A 283 -25.40 -33.30 -7.00
CA LYS A 283 -24.99 -33.84 -5.68
C LYS A 283 -23.48 -34.06 -5.61
N ALA A 284 -22.99 -34.37 -4.41
CA ALA A 284 -21.59 -34.69 -4.14
C ALA A 284 -21.02 -35.69 -5.17
N GLY A 285 -19.90 -35.32 -5.79
CA GLY A 285 -19.19 -36.13 -6.79
C GLY A 285 -19.59 -35.84 -8.24
N GLN A 286 -20.73 -35.17 -8.48
CA GLN A 286 -21.19 -34.79 -9.82
C GLN A 286 -20.91 -33.32 -10.15
N GLN A 287 -20.49 -32.51 -9.17
CA GLN A 287 -20.37 -31.06 -9.37
C GLN A 287 -19.22 -30.68 -10.31
N LEU A 288 -18.08 -31.39 -10.23
CA LEU A 288 -16.86 -30.99 -10.91
C LEU A 288 -16.95 -30.99 -12.44
N SER A 289 -17.85 -31.79 -13.04
CA SER A 289 -18.06 -31.81 -14.50
C SER A 289 -18.80 -30.57 -15.01
N ARG A 290 -19.57 -29.91 -14.14
CA ARG A 290 -20.35 -28.71 -14.45
C ARG A 290 -19.66 -27.41 -14.09
N ILE A 291 -18.53 -27.45 -13.38
CA ILE A 291 -17.81 -26.26 -12.96
C ILE A 291 -16.69 -25.96 -13.96
N SER A 292 -16.68 -24.73 -14.47
CA SER A 292 -15.64 -24.24 -15.35
C SER A 292 -14.28 -24.29 -14.69
N ARG A 293 -13.28 -24.67 -15.47
CA ARG A 293 -11.88 -24.58 -15.08
C ARG A 293 -11.28 -23.23 -15.44
N CYS A 294 -10.19 -22.91 -14.76
CA CYS A 294 -9.41 -21.72 -15.01
C CYS A 294 -7.91 -22.01 -14.89
N GLN A 295 -7.11 -21.11 -15.46
CA GLN A 295 -5.67 -21.11 -15.35
C GLN A 295 -5.18 -19.68 -15.14
N VAL A 296 -4.30 -19.49 -14.16
CA VAL A 296 -3.63 -18.21 -13.93
C VAL A 296 -2.32 -18.19 -14.67
N CYS A 297 -2.16 -17.14 -15.48
CA CYS A 297 -1.07 -17.00 -16.44
C CYS A 297 -0.36 -15.67 -16.19
N MET A 298 0.95 -15.64 -16.42
CA MET A 298 1.76 -14.43 -16.32
C MET A 298 2.59 -14.23 -17.59
N LYS A 299 2.69 -12.98 -18.06
CA LYS A 299 3.40 -12.66 -19.30
C LYS A 299 4.90 -12.91 -19.14
N ASN A 300 5.52 -13.62 -20.09
CA ASN A 300 6.98 -13.74 -20.11
C ASN A 300 7.60 -12.37 -20.48
N LEU A 301 8.67 -12.00 -19.77
CA LEU A 301 9.51 -10.85 -20.11
C LEU A 301 10.73 -11.32 -20.92
#